data_AF-A0A7S0T2Z5-F1
#
_entry.id   AF-A0A7S0T2Z5-F1
#
_cell.length_a   1.000
_cell.length_b   1.000
_cell.length_c   1.000
_cell.angle_alpha   90.00
_cell.angle_beta   90.00
_cell.angle_gamma   90.00
#
_symmetry.space_group_name_H-M   'P 1'
#
loop_
_entity.id
_entity.type
_entity.pdbx_description
1 polymer ?
#
loop_
_entity_poly.entity_id
_entity_poly.type
_entity_poly.pdbx_seq_one_letter_code
_entity_poly.pdbx_strand_id
1 'polypeptide(L)'
;MLMDLQTLTWHAPTLAALGIPAASLPDIVSCAQDFGVIAEGPLRGVRITGCLGDQHAAALGQRCRPGEAKNTYGTGCFMLLNTGACVVPSTHGLLTTVAWKLGPQAPPVYALEGSVAIAGAGVQWLRDNLGIIKNAADVEPLAASVPDTAGVYFVPAFSGLFAPRWRADARGVCVGLTQFSTGAHIARALLEAICFQTRDVLEAMQKDAAAAAAAAADKTGTGAGAGAGAGAGAGARAVTGGGGGGLALARLRVDGGATANSLLMQLQADLLGLRVSRPADVETTAMGAALAAGVGAGLWTEADIFQ
;
A
#
# COMPACT_ATOMS: atom_id res chain seq x y z
N MET A 1 -8.02 14.06 7.91
CA MET A 1 -9.36 14.20 8.53
C MET A 1 -10.05 15.54 8.26
N LEU A 2 -9.33 16.61 7.90
CA LEU A 2 -9.93 17.94 7.70
C LEU A 2 -10.23 18.30 6.23
N MET A 3 -9.71 17.52 5.28
CA MET A 3 -9.86 17.77 3.84
C MET A 3 -10.99 16.91 3.27
N ASP A 4 -11.80 17.50 2.39
CA ASP A 4 -12.78 16.79 1.57
C ASP A 4 -12.07 16.13 0.37
N LEU A 5 -12.26 14.83 0.18
CA LEU A 5 -11.57 14.07 -0.87
C LEU A 5 -12.12 14.34 -2.28
N GLN A 6 -13.31 14.90 -2.42
CA GLN A 6 -13.89 15.25 -3.73
C GLN A 6 -13.47 16.64 -4.17
N THR A 7 -13.52 17.62 -3.26
CA THR A 7 -13.20 19.03 -3.59
C THR A 7 -11.72 19.36 -3.40
N LEU A 8 -10.98 18.56 -2.62
CA LEU A 8 -9.59 18.81 -2.22
C LEU A 8 -9.40 20.14 -1.50
N THR A 9 -10.41 20.56 -0.74
CA THR A 9 -10.39 21.76 0.10
C THR A 9 -10.66 21.40 1.56
N TRP A 10 -10.35 22.32 2.47
CA TRP A 10 -10.70 22.13 3.88
C TRP A 10 -12.22 22.05 4.06
N HIS A 11 -12.68 21.00 4.72
CA HIS A 11 -14.09 20.70 4.92
C HIS A 11 -14.66 21.54 6.07
N ALA A 12 -15.33 22.64 5.72
CA ALA A 12 -15.83 23.62 6.68
C ALA A 12 -16.69 23.05 7.82
N PRO A 13 -17.62 22.09 7.59
CA PRO A 13 -18.38 21.47 8.68
C PRO A 13 -17.49 20.73 9.70
N THR A 14 -16.44 20.04 9.25
CA THR A 14 -15.50 19.34 10.14
C THR A 14 -14.67 20.34 10.94
N LEU A 15 -14.20 21.41 10.30
CA LEU A 15 -13.46 22.48 10.98
C LEU A 15 -14.29 23.12 12.10
N ALA A 16 -15.55 23.44 11.81
CA ALA A 16 -16.48 24.00 12.79
C ALA A 16 -16.73 23.03 13.96
N ALA A 17 -16.96 21.74 13.67
CA ALA A 17 -17.18 20.72 14.70
C ALA A 17 -15.98 20.52 15.65
N LEU A 18 -14.76 20.70 15.14
CA LEU A 18 -13.52 20.57 15.92
C LEU A 18 -13.02 21.91 16.50
N GLY A 19 -13.70 23.02 16.21
CA GLY A 19 -13.28 24.36 16.66
C GLY A 19 -11.98 24.85 16.04
N ILE A 20 -11.66 24.42 14.81
CA ILE A 20 -10.42 24.77 14.10
C ILE A 20 -10.66 25.95 13.15
N PRO A 21 -9.99 27.10 13.33
CA PRO A 21 -10.11 28.22 12.40
C PRO A 21 -9.50 27.89 11.03
N ALA A 22 -10.23 28.11 9.93
CA ALA A 22 -9.71 27.83 8.59
C ALA A 22 -8.42 28.61 8.26
N ALA A 23 -8.30 29.84 8.77
CA ALA A 23 -7.15 30.71 8.56
C ALA A 23 -5.85 30.21 9.22
N SER A 24 -5.91 29.24 10.14
CA SER A 24 -4.70 28.65 10.73
C SER A 24 -4.14 27.48 9.92
N LEU A 25 -4.84 27.04 8.87
CA LEU A 25 -4.42 25.91 8.04
C LEU A 25 -3.64 26.41 6.82
N PRO A 26 -2.65 25.64 6.33
CA PRO A 26 -1.96 25.98 5.10
C PRO A 26 -2.88 25.85 3.88
N ASP A 27 -2.54 26.51 2.79
CA ASP A 27 -3.20 26.31 1.50
C ASP A 27 -2.97 24.88 1.01
N ILE A 28 -4.05 24.22 0.57
CA ILE A 28 -3.94 22.92 -0.11
C ILE A 28 -3.65 23.17 -1.58
N VAL A 29 -2.58 22.53 -2.04
CA VAL A 29 -2.06 22.69 -3.39
C VAL A 29 -1.69 21.33 -3.97
N SER A 30 -1.42 21.28 -5.27
CA SER A 30 -0.98 20.04 -5.93
C SER A 30 0.39 19.59 -5.44
N CYS A 31 0.73 18.32 -5.66
CA CYS A 31 2.03 17.74 -5.30
C CYS A 31 3.19 18.26 -6.14
N ALA A 32 2.92 18.86 -7.30
CA ALA A 32 3.91 19.29 -8.28
C ALA A 32 3.59 20.70 -8.81
N GLN A 33 4.15 21.72 -8.17
CA GLN A 33 4.01 23.13 -8.55
C GLN A 33 5.09 23.95 -7.82
N ASP A 34 5.24 25.24 -8.13
CA ASP A 34 6.15 26.11 -7.38
C ASP A 34 5.62 26.38 -5.96
N PHE A 35 6.39 25.98 -4.94
CA PHE A 35 6.10 26.22 -3.53
C PHE A 35 6.95 27.36 -2.95
N GLY A 36 7.89 27.91 -3.71
CA GLY A 36 8.85 28.92 -3.27
C GLY A 36 10.29 28.50 -3.46
N VAL A 37 11.21 29.25 -2.85
CA VAL A 37 12.66 29.06 -2.98
C VAL A 37 13.31 28.86 -1.63
N ILE A 38 14.38 28.07 -1.59
CA ILE A 38 15.23 27.94 -0.42
C ILE A 38 15.87 29.31 -0.13
N ALA A 39 15.62 29.84 1.07
CA ALA A 39 16.00 31.21 1.42
C ALA A 39 17.49 31.38 1.79
N GLU A 40 18.09 30.33 2.37
CA GLU A 40 19.42 30.40 3.00
C GLU A 40 20.20 29.10 2.80
N GLY A 41 21.51 29.15 3.06
CA GLY A 41 22.42 28.00 2.97
C GLY A 41 22.89 27.66 1.55
N PRO A 42 23.56 26.51 1.36
CA PRO A 42 24.22 26.14 0.11
C PRO A 42 23.29 25.98 -1.10
N LEU A 43 21.99 25.74 -0.87
CA LEU A 43 20.97 25.58 -1.91
C LEU A 43 20.09 26.82 -2.09
N ARG A 44 20.52 27.98 -1.57
CA ARG A 44 19.77 29.23 -1.69
C ARG A 44 19.39 29.52 -3.15
N GLY A 45 18.14 29.85 -3.38
CA GLY A 45 17.59 30.15 -4.71
C GLY A 45 17.11 28.93 -5.49
N VAL A 46 17.36 27.71 -5.02
CA VAL A 46 16.76 26.50 -5.59
C VAL A 46 15.26 26.51 -5.30
N ARG A 47 14.45 26.28 -6.35
CA ARG A 47 13.00 26.18 -6.23
C ARG A 47 12.60 24.87 -5.56
N ILE A 48 11.59 24.94 -4.71
CA ILE A 48 10.91 23.77 -4.14
C ILE A 48 9.69 23.53 -5.01
N THR A 49 9.68 22.41 -5.75
CA THR A 49 8.66 22.15 -6.77
C THR A 49 7.91 20.83 -6.62
N GLY A 50 8.25 20.02 -5.60
CA GLY A 50 7.60 18.75 -5.32
C GLY A 50 7.37 18.56 -3.82
N CYS A 51 6.16 18.11 -3.44
CA CYS A 51 5.83 17.75 -2.06
C CYS A 51 4.79 16.63 -2.02
N LEU A 52 5.13 15.50 -1.39
CA LEU A 52 4.28 14.31 -1.26
C LEU A 52 4.43 13.69 0.12
N GLY A 53 3.37 13.00 0.58
CA GLY A 53 3.48 12.05 1.67
C GLY A 53 4.43 10.91 1.30
N ASP A 54 5.09 10.31 2.29
CA ASP A 54 6.14 9.30 2.08
C ASP A 54 5.63 8.05 1.34
N GLN A 55 4.50 7.48 1.76
CA GLN A 55 3.92 6.29 1.15
C GLN A 55 3.46 6.56 -0.29
N HIS A 56 2.91 7.75 -0.51
CA HIS A 56 2.44 8.27 -1.79
C HIS A 56 3.60 8.52 -2.77
N ALA A 57 4.67 9.15 -2.29
CA ALA A 57 5.91 9.33 -3.03
C ALA A 57 6.49 7.97 -3.41
N ALA A 58 6.53 7.02 -2.48
CA ALA A 58 7.06 5.69 -2.76
C ALA A 58 6.23 4.94 -3.83
N ALA A 59 4.90 5.10 -3.83
CA ALA A 59 4.03 4.56 -4.88
C ALA A 59 4.29 5.21 -6.25
N LEU A 60 4.51 6.54 -6.29
CA LEU A 60 4.88 7.26 -7.51
C LEU A 60 6.28 6.86 -8.03
N GLY A 61 7.27 6.72 -7.14
CA GLY A 61 8.62 6.25 -7.48
C GLY A 61 8.64 4.84 -8.06
N GLN A 62 7.74 3.98 -7.57
CA GLN A 62 7.49 2.65 -8.11
C GLN A 62 6.61 2.63 -9.36
N ARG A 63 6.10 3.81 -9.79
CA ARG A 63 5.27 4.01 -10.98
C ARG A 63 4.00 3.15 -10.97
N CYS A 64 3.35 3.07 -9.81
CA CYS A 64 2.10 2.33 -9.64
C CYS A 64 0.99 2.92 -10.50
N ARG A 65 0.58 2.21 -11.57
CA ARG A 65 -0.57 2.58 -12.40
C ARG A 65 -1.91 2.23 -11.73
N PRO A 66 -3.06 2.75 -12.20
CA PRO A 66 -4.36 2.31 -11.70
C PRO A 66 -4.49 0.78 -11.71
N GLY A 67 -4.86 0.21 -10.56
CA GLY A 67 -4.92 -1.23 -10.33
C GLY A 67 -3.62 -1.88 -9.90
N GLU A 68 -2.51 -1.14 -9.85
CA GLU A 68 -1.27 -1.61 -9.25
C GLU A 68 -1.17 -1.21 -7.78
N ALA A 69 -0.57 -2.10 -6.99
CA ALA A 69 -0.34 -1.91 -5.57
C ALA A 69 1.14 -1.93 -5.22
N LYS A 70 1.46 -1.22 -4.15
CA LYS A 70 2.78 -1.10 -3.53
C LYS A 70 2.64 -1.47 -2.06
N ASN A 71 3.63 -2.19 -1.51
CA ASN A 71 3.74 -2.43 -0.07
C ASN A 71 5.14 -2.06 0.45
N THR A 72 5.20 -1.14 1.40
CA THR A 72 6.42 -0.75 2.11
C THR A 72 6.61 -1.63 3.33
N TYR A 73 7.70 -2.37 3.43
CA TYR A 73 8.03 -3.20 4.60
C TYR A 73 9.08 -2.50 5.48
N GLY A 74 8.62 -1.87 6.57
CA GLY A 74 9.45 -1.28 7.61
C GLY A 74 9.16 -1.90 8.98
N THR A 75 9.08 -1.06 10.01
CA THR A 75 8.62 -1.45 11.36
C THR A 75 7.23 -2.12 11.29
N GLY A 76 6.32 -1.53 10.51
CA GLY A 76 5.08 -2.13 10.02
C GLY A 76 5.06 -2.21 8.50
N CYS A 77 3.91 -2.59 7.92
CA CYS A 77 3.68 -2.53 6.49
C CYS A 77 2.64 -1.47 6.13
N PHE A 78 2.86 -0.75 5.03
CA PHE A 78 1.89 0.17 4.45
C PHE A 78 1.68 -0.19 2.99
N MET A 79 0.44 -0.53 2.65
CA MET A 79 0.06 -0.90 1.31
C MET A 79 -0.81 0.21 0.71
N LEU A 80 -0.51 0.61 -0.53
CA LEU A 80 -1.32 1.53 -1.32
C LEU A 80 -1.73 0.82 -2.62
N LEU A 81 -3.02 0.87 -2.95
CA LEU A 81 -3.58 0.46 -4.24
C LEU A 81 -4.06 1.71 -4.99
N ASN A 82 -3.51 1.98 -6.17
CA ASN A 82 -3.94 3.10 -7.00
C ASN A 82 -5.32 2.81 -7.61
N THR A 83 -6.31 3.67 -7.33
CA THR A 83 -7.70 3.55 -7.83
C THR A 83 -8.02 4.50 -8.99
N GLY A 84 -7.00 5.15 -9.56
CA GLY A 84 -7.16 6.10 -10.66
C GLY A 84 -7.92 7.35 -10.23
N ALA A 85 -8.82 7.83 -11.09
CA ALA A 85 -9.66 8.99 -10.80
C ALA A 85 -10.83 8.70 -9.83
N CYS A 86 -10.98 7.44 -9.40
CA CYS A 86 -12.12 7.03 -8.57
C CYS A 86 -11.79 7.13 -7.09
N VAL A 87 -12.56 7.95 -6.36
CA VAL A 87 -12.64 7.90 -4.90
C VAL A 87 -13.38 6.62 -4.52
N VAL A 88 -12.69 5.66 -3.88
CA VAL A 88 -13.26 4.38 -3.46
C VAL A 88 -13.43 4.37 -1.94
N PRO A 89 -14.64 4.60 -1.39
CA PRO A 89 -14.89 4.44 0.04
C PRO A 89 -14.72 2.97 0.44
N SER A 90 -13.97 2.71 1.50
CA SER A 90 -13.81 1.36 2.01
C SER A 90 -15.00 0.92 2.86
N THR A 91 -15.43 -0.32 2.67
CA THR A 91 -16.34 -1.04 3.57
C THR A 91 -15.61 -2.10 4.41
N HIS A 92 -14.30 -2.25 4.20
CA HIS A 92 -13.45 -3.27 4.83
C HIS A 92 -12.35 -2.66 5.73
N GLY A 93 -12.59 -1.45 6.26
CA GLY A 93 -11.66 -0.82 7.21
C GLY A 93 -10.36 -0.33 6.59
N LEU A 94 -10.36 0.04 5.30
CA LEU A 94 -9.23 0.70 4.66
C LEU A 94 -9.43 2.22 4.65
N LEU A 95 -8.35 2.95 4.39
CA LEU A 95 -8.38 4.38 4.20
C LEU A 95 -8.54 4.70 2.72
N THR A 96 -9.46 5.62 2.40
CA THR A 96 -9.50 6.26 1.08
C THR A 96 -8.66 7.51 1.13
N THR A 97 -7.73 7.69 0.19
CA THR A 97 -6.79 8.81 0.20
C THR A 97 -6.50 9.32 -1.21
N VAL A 98 -5.91 10.51 -1.32
CA VAL A 98 -5.34 11.00 -2.58
C VAL A 98 -4.00 10.31 -2.77
N ALA A 99 -3.78 9.65 -3.90
CA ALA A 99 -2.48 9.11 -4.29
C ALA A 99 -1.52 10.27 -4.61
N TRP A 100 -1.91 11.14 -5.55
CA TRP A 100 -1.18 12.36 -5.91
C TRP A 100 -2.03 13.26 -6.80
N LYS A 101 -1.58 14.51 -6.98
CA LYS A 101 -2.06 15.43 -8.02
C LYS A 101 -0.85 16.14 -8.62
N LEU A 102 -0.46 15.81 -9.85
CA LEU A 102 0.79 16.28 -10.45
C LEU A 102 0.60 17.55 -11.28
N GLY A 103 0.14 18.62 -10.62
CA GLY A 103 -0.05 19.94 -11.23
C GLY A 103 -1.36 20.61 -10.78
N PRO A 104 -1.46 21.95 -10.80
CA PRO A 104 -2.67 22.66 -10.40
C PRO A 104 -3.90 22.28 -11.22
N GLN A 105 -3.72 22.01 -12.52
CA GLN A 105 -4.77 21.64 -13.48
C GLN A 105 -4.85 20.14 -13.77
N ALA A 106 -3.94 19.34 -13.19
CA ALA A 106 -3.96 17.89 -13.36
C ALA A 106 -5.13 17.27 -12.57
N PRO A 107 -5.76 16.20 -13.07
CA PRO A 107 -6.73 15.46 -12.28
C PRO A 107 -6.04 14.78 -11.08
N PRO A 108 -6.72 14.68 -9.93
CA PRO A 108 -6.21 13.89 -8.83
C PRO A 108 -6.28 12.40 -9.13
N VAL A 109 -5.30 11.67 -8.63
CA VAL A 109 -5.28 10.21 -8.54
C VAL A 109 -5.54 9.83 -7.09
N TYR A 110 -6.34 8.80 -6.86
CA TYR A 110 -6.72 8.31 -5.54
C TYR A 110 -6.13 6.92 -5.26
N ALA A 111 -6.16 6.54 -3.98
CA ALA A 111 -5.74 5.23 -3.54
C ALA A 111 -6.60 4.70 -2.38
N LEU A 112 -6.61 3.38 -2.26
CA LEU A 112 -6.89 2.71 -1.00
C LEU A 112 -5.58 2.48 -0.26
N GLU A 113 -5.58 2.71 1.04
CA GLU A 113 -4.44 2.50 1.93
C GLU A 113 -4.82 1.58 3.09
N GLY A 114 -3.94 0.63 3.39
CA GLY A 114 -4.07 -0.26 4.52
C GLY A 114 -2.73 -0.47 5.19
N SER A 115 -2.74 -0.66 6.51
CA SER A 115 -1.53 -0.79 7.31
C SER A 115 -1.56 -2.03 8.19
N VAL A 116 -0.38 -2.64 8.34
CA VAL A 116 -0.09 -3.72 9.28
C VAL A 116 0.89 -3.17 10.30
N ALA A 117 0.53 -3.18 11.59
CA ALA A 117 1.34 -2.55 12.62
C ALA A 117 2.71 -3.22 12.80
N ILE A 118 2.75 -4.55 12.75
CA ILE A 118 3.93 -5.33 13.13
C ILE A 118 4.45 -6.11 11.92
N ALA A 119 5.61 -5.68 11.44
CA ALA A 119 6.42 -6.38 10.45
C ALA A 119 7.87 -6.50 10.95
N GLY A 120 8.74 -5.53 10.60
CA GLY A 120 10.11 -5.47 11.12
C GLY A 120 10.17 -5.36 12.65
N ALA A 121 9.17 -4.73 13.29
CA ALA A 121 9.05 -4.73 14.75
C ALA A 121 8.95 -6.14 15.35
N GLY A 122 8.32 -7.08 14.64
CA GLY A 122 8.27 -8.48 15.06
C GLY A 122 9.63 -9.12 15.09
N VAL A 123 10.44 -8.87 14.05
CA VAL A 123 11.81 -9.40 13.95
C VAL A 123 12.69 -8.79 15.05
N GLN A 124 12.57 -7.47 15.28
CA GLN A 124 13.25 -6.81 16.39
C GLN A 124 12.83 -7.39 17.74
N TRP A 125 11.56 -7.68 17.95
CA TRP A 125 11.07 -8.30 19.17
C TRP A 125 11.62 -9.72 19.39
N LEU A 126 11.74 -10.54 18.34
CA LEU A 126 12.39 -11.85 18.45
C LEU A 126 13.85 -11.74 18.91
N ARG A 127 14.56 -10.70 18.46
CA ARG A 127 15.95 -10.41 18.83
C ARG A 127 16.04 -9.90 20.26
N ASP A 128 15.34 -8.82 20.55
CA ASP A 128 15.56 -8.00 21.74
C ASP A 128 14.85 -8.58 22.98
N ASN A 129 13.71 -9.24 22.78
CA ASN A 129 12.88 -9.73 23.89
C ASN A 129 12.96 -11.24 24.09
N LEU A 130 13.00 -12.04 23.01
CA LEU A 130 13.10 -13.50 23.13
C LEU A 130 14.52 -14.05 22.96
N GLY A 131 15.46 -13.26 22.43
CA GLY A 131 16.83 -13.71 22.19
C GLY A 131 16.94 -14.87 21.19
N ILE A 132 15.92 -15.09 20.34
CA ILE A 132 15.89 -16.18 19.36
C ILE A 132 16.91 -15.95 18.25
N ILE A 133 17.18 -14.69 17.92
CA ILE A 133 18.17 -14.24 16.95
C ILE A 133 19.08 -13.17 17.57
N LYS A 134 20.29 -12.97 17.01
CA LYS A 134 21.23 -11.95 17.49
C LYS A 134 21.16 -10.67 16.66
N ASN A 135 21.01 -10.80 15.35
CA ASN A 135 20.83 -9.71 14.41
C ASN A 135 19.53 -9.91 13.62
N ALA A 136 18.94 -8.82 13.12
CA ALA A 136 17.72 -8.91 12.31
C ALA A 136 17.91 -9.76 11.05
N ALA A 137 19.10 -9.75 10.45
CA ALA A 137 19.44 -10.57 9.29
C ALA A 137 19.45 -12.08 9.58
N ASP A 138 19.60 -12.49 10.85
CA ASP A 138 19.67 -13.91 11.22
C ASP A 138 18.30 -14.60 11.14
N VAL A 139 17.20 -13.83 11.05
CA VAL A 139 15.84 -14.39 10.98
C VAL A 139 15.62 -15.21 9.72
N GLU A 140 16.20 -14.81 8.59
CA GLU A 140 16.06 -15.50 7.31
C GLU A 140 16.70 -16.90 7.32
N PRO A 141 18.00 -17.05 7.59
CA PRO A 141 18.62 -18.39 7.63
C PRO A 141 18.01 -19.27 8.72
N LEU A 142 17.61 -18.70 9.86
CA LEU A 142 16.95 -19.45 10.93
C LEU A 142 15.58 -19.99 10.48
N ALA A 143 14.72 -19.14 9.90
CA ALA A 143 13.43 -19.56 9.38
C ALA A 143 13.54 -20.54 8.20
N ALA A 144 14.57 -20.37 7.35
CA ALA A 144 14.86 -21.27 6.23
C ALA A 144 15.41 -22.63 6.66
N SER A 145 15.89 -22.78 7.89
CA SER A 145 16.44 -24.05 8.41
C SER A 145 15.39 -25.13 8.66
N VAL A 146 14.11 -24.75 8.71
CA VAL A 146 12.96 -25.65 8.85
C VAL A 146 12.08 -25.59 7.60
N PRO A 147 11.47 -26.70 7.16
CA PRO A 147 10.68 -26.74 5.93
C PRO A 147 9.31 -26.07 6.07
N ASP A 148 8.77 -25.97 7.29
CA ASP A 148 7.46 -25.40 7.62
C ASP A 148 7.44 -24.86 9.07
N THR A 149 6.28 -24.41 9.56
CA THR A 149 6.09 -23.92 10.93
C THR A 149 5.78 -25.03 11.95
N ALA A 150 5.71 -26.30 11.53
CA ALA A 150 5.28 -27.44 12.33
C ALA A 150 3.95 -27.21 13.07
N GLY A 151 3.01 -26.50 12.43
CA GLY A 151 1.70 -26.17 13.00
C GLY A 151 1.69 -24.95 13.91
N VAL A 152 2.84 -24.26 14.07
CA VAL A 152 2.92 -23.01 14.83
C VAL A 152 2.32 -21.86 14.03
N TYR A 153 1.42 -21.12 14.66
CA TYR A 153 0.89 -19.86 14.13
C TYR A 153 1.20 -18.72 15.10
N PHE A 154 1.67 -17.62 14.55
CA PHE A 154 1.91 -16.39 15.30
C PHE A 154 0.94 -15.31 14.82
N VAL A 155 0.19 -14.70 15.73
CA VAL A 155 -0.54 -13.46 15.51
C VAL A 155 0.25 -12.32 16.20
N PRO A 156 1.07 -11.54 15.47
CA PRO A 156 1.94 -10.53 16.07
C PRO A 156 1.20 -9.22 16.33
N ALA A 157 0.13 -9.24 17.14
CA ALA A 157 -0.70 -8.07 17.44
C ALA A 157 -0.24 -7.32 18.71
N PHE A 158 1.05 -7.00 18.83
CA PHE A 158 1.60 -6.39 20.07
C PHE A 158 0.95 -5.06 20.46
N SER A 159 0.52 -4.30 19.46
CA SER A 159 -0.19 -3.02 19.59
C SER A 159 -1.62 -3.09 19.06
N GLY A 160 -2.23 -4.28 19.01
CA GLY A 160 -3.51 -4.52 18.35
C GLY A 160 -3.37 -4.89 16.86
N LEU A 161 -4.49 -5.24 16.24
CA LEU A 161 -4.60 -5.48 14.79
C LEU A 161 -5.13 -4.23 14.11
N PHE A 162 -4.47 -3.82 13.02
CA PHE A 162 -4.85 -2.66 12.22
C PHE A 162 -5.77 -3.11 11.08
N ALA A 163 -5.65 -2.53 9.89
CA ALA A 163 -6.46 -2.91 8.74
C ALA A 163 -6.31 -4.43 8.44
N PRO A 164 -7.38 -5.10 8.00
CA PRO A 164 -8.75 -4.60 7.86
C PRO A 164 -9.59 -4.68 9.16
N ARG A 165 -9.04 -5.18 10.27
CA ARG A 165 -9.82 -5.62 11.45
C ARG A 165 -10.02 -4.54 12.52
N TRP A 166 -9.07 -3.62 12.69
CA TRP A 166 -9.08 -2.54 13.70
C TRP A 166 -9.46 -3.00 15.12
N ARG A 167 -8.75 -4.02 15.62
CA ARG A 167 -8.94 -4.59 16.97
C ARG A 167 -7.83 -4.12 17.91
N ALA A 168 -8.06 -3.00 18.58
CA ALA A 168 -7.12 -2.43 19.56
C ALA A 168 -6.91 -3.32 20.81
N ASP A 169 -7.86 -4.22 21.09
CA ASP A 169 -7.80 -5.19 22.18
C ASP A 169 -7.00 -6.45 21.83
N ALA A 170 -6.72 -6.70 20.54
CA ALA A 170 -5.93 -7.86 20.12
C ALA A 170 -4.50 -7.79 20.70
N ARG A 171 -3.93 -8.95 21.03
CA ARG A 171 -2.58 -9.09 21.59
C ARG A 171 -1.78 -10.16 20.85
N GLY A 172 -0.47 -10.12 21.03
CA GLY A 172 0.44 -11.13 20.49
C GLY A 172 0.08 -12.53 21.00
N VAL A 173 -0.14 -13.48 20.08
CA VAL A 173 -0.47 -14.87 20.41
C VAL A 173 0.36 -15.82 19.56
N CYS A 174 1.04 -16.78 20.19
CA CYS A 174 1.69 -17.89 19.52
C CYS A 174 0.97 -19.19 19.94
N VAL A 175 0.42 -19.92 18.97
CA VAL A 175 -0.34 -21.16 19.18
C VAL A 175 0.23 -22.30 18.35
N GLY A 176 -0.18 -23.54 18.68
CA GLY A 176 0.24 -24.74 17.95
C GLY A 176 1.63 -25.25 18.34
N LEU A 177 2.16 -24.82 19.49
CA LEU A 177 3.43 -25.31 20.01
C LEU A 177 3.30 -26.78 20.43
N THR A 178 4.29 -27.58 20.03
CA THR A 178 4.49 -28.97 20.47
C THR A 178 5.90 -29.12 21.04
N GLN A 179 6.24 -30.30 21.58
CA GLN A 179 7.60 -30.60 22.04
C GLN A 179 8.67 -30.52 20.93
N PHE A 180 8.26 -30.55 19.65
CA PHE A 180 9.17 -30.44 18.50
C PHE A 180 9.38 -29.01 18.02
N SER A 181 8.57 -28.06 18.51
CA SER A 181 8.66 -26.66 18.12
C SER A 181 9.96 -26.04 18.64
N THR A 182 10.61 -25.24 17.79
CA THR A 182 11.89 -24.58 18.09
C THR A 182 11.80 -23.10 17.76
N GLY A 183 12.83 -22.32 18.13
CA GLY A 183 12.93 -20.91 17.74
C GLY A 183 12.88 -20.70 16.22
N ALA A 184 13.31 -21.68 15.42
CA ALA A 184 13.21 -21.64 13.96
C ALA A 184 11.75 -21.66 13.46
N HIS A 185 10.92 -22.53 14.04
CA HIS A 185 9.49 -22.59 13.72
C HIS A 185 8.77 -21.30 14.10
N ILE A 186 9.13 -20.67 15.24
CA ILE A 186 8.57 -19.39 15.68
C ILE A 186 9.02 -18.24 14.74
N ALA A 187 10.30 -18.21 14.36
CA ALA A 187 10.83 -17.23 13.42
C ALA A 187 10.12 -17.33 12.06
N ARG A 188 9.93 -18.55 11.54
CA ARG A 188 9.19 -18.78 10.31
C ARG A 188 7.72 -18.40 10.43
N ALA A 189 7.05 -18.80 11.51
CA ALA A 189 5.66 -18.45 11.77
C ALA A 189 5.44 -16.94 11.85
N LEU A 190 6.41 -16.18 12.38
CA LEU A 190 6.36 -14.71 12.34
C LEU A 190 6.42 -14.17 10.91
N LEU A 191 7.34 -14.66 10.06
CA LEU A 191 7.45 -14.22 8.67
C LEU A 191 6.15 -14.53 7.89
N GLU A 192 5.60 -15.75 8.06
CA GLU A 192 4.32 -16.12 7.47
C GLU A 192 3.17 -15.24 8.00
N ALA A 193 3.17 -14.87 9.28
CA ALA A 193 2.17 -13.97 9.86
C ALA A 193 2.18 -12.55 9.25
N ILE A 194 3.36 -12.04 8.89
CA ILE A 194 3.47 -10.79 8.15
C ILE A 194 2.79 -10.95 6.78
N CYS A 195 3.04 -12.06 6.09
CA CYS A 195 2.41 -12.36 4.80
C CYS A 195 0.90 -12.52 4.88
N PHE A 196 0.37 -13.17 5.92
CA PHE A 196 -1.07 -13.31 6.13
C PHE A 196 -1.74 -11.95 6.32
N GLN A 197 -1.16 -11.06 7.12
CA GLN A 197 -1.74 -9.74 7.36
C GLN A 197 -1.68 -8.83 6.11
N THR A 198 -0.58 -8.85 5.35
CA THR A 198 -0.51 -8.10 4.10
C THR A 198 -1.47 -8.64 3.05
N ARG A 199 -1.72 -9.96 3.03
CA ARG A 199 -2.77 -10.58 2.22
C ARG A 199 -4.17 -10.14 2.64
N ASP A 200 -4.50 -10.15 3.93
CA ASP A 200 -5.80 -9.69 4.43
C ASP A 200 -6.09 -8.25 3.97
N VAL A 201 -5.09 -7.36 4.01
CA VAL A 201 -5.19 -5.98 3.52
C VAL A 201 -5.43 -5.93 2.01
N LEU A 202 -4.65 -6.69 1.23
CA LEU A 202 -4.80 -6.69 -0.22
C LEU A 202 -6.15 -7.26 -0.68
N GLU A 203 -6.63 -8.33 -0.06
CA GLU A 203 -7.95 -8.89 -0.36
C GLU A 203 -9.07 -7.89 -0.04
N ALA A 204 -8.96 -7.14 1.07
CA ALA A 204 -9.88 -6.05 1.39
C ALA A 204 -9.87 -4.96 0.30
N MET A 205 -8.68 -4.57 -0.18
CA MET A 205 -8.53 -3.55 -1.23
C MET A 205 -9.18 -4.00 -2.54
N GLN A 206 -8.97 -5.26 -2.93
CA GLN A 206 -9.56 -5.83 -4.13
C GLN A 206 -11.08 -5.89 -4.06
N LYS A 207 -11.64 -6.24 -2.90
CA LYS A 207 -13.11 -6.26 -2.68
C LYS A 207 -13.71 -4.87 -2.81
N ASP A 208 -13.13 -3.86 -2.16
CA ASP A 208 -13.63 -2.49 -2.23
C ASP A 208 -13.49 -1.90 -3.65
N ALA A 209 -12.35 -2.12 -4.31
CA ALA A 209 -12.13 -1.66 -5.68
C ALA A 209 -13.07 -2.34 -6.69
N ALA A 210 -13.34 -3.64 -6.54
CA ALA A 210 -14.28 -4.37 -7.38
C ALA A 210 -15.73 -3.90 -7.17
N ALA A 211 -16.14 -3.66 -5.92
CA ALA A 211 -17.46 -3.14 -5.60
C ALA A 211 -17.68 -1.74 -6.21
N ALA A 212 -16.67 -0.87 -6.13
CA ALA A 212 -16.74 0.46 -6.75
C ALA A 212 -16.83 0.40 -8.28
N ALA A 213 -16.07 -0.50 -8.92
CA ALA A 213 -16.14 -0.70 -10.36
C ALA A 213 -17.52 -1.22 -10.81
N ALA A 214 -18.12 -2.15 -10.06
CA ALA A 214 -19.46 -2.66 -10.34
C ALA A 214 -20.53 -1.55 -10.19
N ALA A 215 -20.45 -0.74 -9.13
CA ALA A 215 -21.37 0.38 -8.91
C ALA A 215 -21.25 1.48 -9.99
N ALA A 216 -20.05 1.68 -10.54
CA ALA A 216 -19.85 2.60 -11.66
C ALA A 216 -20.47 2.05 -12.96
N ALA A 217 -20.31 0.75 -13.24
CA ALA A 217 -20.88 0.10 -14.41
C ALA A 217 -22.41 0.17 -14.44
N ASP A 218 -23.06 -0.04 -13.29
CA ASP A 218 -24.53 0.02 -13.13
C ASP A 218 -25.08 1.43 -13.42
N LYS A 219 -24.34 2.49 -13.04
CA LYS A 219 -24.70 3.89 -13.34
C LYS A 219 -24.54 4.26 -14.81
N THR A 220 -23.65 3.58 -15.54
CA THR A 220 -23.39 3.80 -16.97
C THR A 220 -24.22 2.89 -17.89
N GLY A 221 -24.94 1.91 -17.32
CA GLY A 221 -25.72 0.90 -18.03
C GLY A 221 -27.15 1.34 -18.34
N THR A 222 -27.34 1.83 -19.56
CA THR A 222 -28.59 1.76 -20.34
C THR A 222 -29.32 0.42 -20.15
N GLY A 223 -30.65 0.47 -20.05
CA GLY A 223 -31.50 -0.72 -20.18
C GLY A 223 -31.21 -1.44 -21.49
N ALA A 224 -30.58 -2.61 -21.41
CA ALA A 224 -30.53 -3.59 -22.48
C ALA A 224 -31.13 -4.88 -21.92
N GLY A 225 -32.31 -5.21 -22.44
CA GLY A 225 -33.15 -6.30 -21.97
C GLY A 225 -32.49 -7.67 -22.06
N ALA A 226 -32.97 -8.53 -21.19
CA ALA A 226 -32.71 -9.96 -21.19
C ALA A 226 -32.95 -10.58 -22.58
N GLY A 227 -31.93 -11.23 -23.11
CA GLY A 227 -32.02 -12.17 -24.23
C GLY A 227 -31.24 -13.42 -23.86
N ALA A 228 -31.96 -14.47 -23.48
CA ALA A 228 -31.40 -15.78 -23.15
C ALA A 228 -30.83 -16.47 -24.39
N GLY A 229 -29.67 -17.12 -24.24
CA GLY A 229 -29.07 -17.99 -25.24
C GLY A 229 -27.96 -18.84 -24.63
N ALA A 230 -28.28 -20.09 -24.31
CA ALA A 230 -27.36 -21.07 -23.76
C ALA A 230 -26.41 -21.64 -24.84
N GLY A 231 -25.16 -21.90 -24.48
CA GLY A 231 -24.20 -22.64 -25.30
C GLY A 231 -22.89 -22.91 -24.54
N ALA A 232 -22.65 -24.17 -24.20
CA ALA A 232 -21.45 -24.64 -23.49
C ALA A 232 -20.25 -24.82 -24.43
N GLY A 233 -19.04 -24.58 -23.93
CA GLY A 233 -17.78 -24.92 -24.60
C GLY A 233 -16.54 -24.51 -23.80
N ALA A 234 -15.76 -25.50 -23.35
CA ALA A 234 -14.53 -25.33 -22.58
C ALA A 234 -13.36 -24.78 -23.42
N GLY A 235 -12.46 -24.02 -22.80
CA GLY A 235 -11.16 -23.66 -23.37
C GLY A 235 -10.46 -22.53 -22.62
N ALA A 236 -9.32 -22.84 -22.01
CA ALA A 236 -8.43 -21.88 -21.36
C ALA A 236 -7.90 -20.84 -22.35
N ARG A 237 -7.91 -19.54 -21.97
CA ARG A 237 -6.96 -18.53 -22.45
C ARG A 237 -7.06 -17.24 -21.60
N ALA A 238 -5.95 -16.91 -20.94
CA ALA A 238 -5.64 -15.53 -20.57
C ALA A 238 -5.08 -14.81 -21.81
N VAL A 239 -5.52 -13.57 -22.06
CA VAL A 239 -4.75 -12.37 -22.48
C VAL A 239 -5.74 -11.27 -22.93
N THR A 240 -5.78 -10.22 -22.10
CA THR A 240 -6.01 -8.77 -22.32
C THR A 240 -6.96 -8.23 -23.40
N GLY A 241 -7.77 -7.24 -23.00
CA GLY A 241 -8.00 -6.04 -23.82
C GLY A 241 -9.44 -5.55 -23.88
N GLY A 242 -9.72 -4.40 -23.25
CA GLY A 242 -10.87 -3.55 -23.58
C GLY A 242 -12.10 -3.71 -22.68
N GLY A 243 -12.37 -2.67 -21.88
CA GLY A 243 -13.71 -2.32 -21.42
C GLY A 243 -14.34 -3.22 -20.34
N GLY A 244 -14.23 -2.80 -19.08
CA GLY A 244 -15.08 -3.30 -17.99
C GLY A 244 -14.66 -4.66 -17.42
N GLY A 245 -13.69 -4.67 -16.50
CA GLY A 245 -13.31 -5.88 -15.77
C GLY A 245 -12.56 -5.51 -14.50
N GLY A 246 -12.89 -6.15 -13.37
CA GLY A 246 -12.28 -5.88 -12.07
C GLY A 246 -10.76 -5.84 -12.13
N LEU A 247 -10.16 -4.93 -11.35
CA LEU A 247 -8.72 -4.67 -11.30
C LEU A 247 -7.95 -5.92 -10.84
N ALA A 248 -7.64 -6.81 -11.79
CA ALA A 248 -6.82 -7.99 -11.54
C ALA A 248 -5.37 -7.54 -11.32
N LEU A 249 -4.97 -7.40 -10.06
CA LEU A 249 -3.62 -7.04 -9.69
C LEU A 249 -2.64 -8.13 -10.18
N ALA A 250 -1.78 -7.80 -11.16
CA ALA A 250 -0.84 -8.77 -11.74
C ALA A 250 0.47 -8.89 -10.95
N ARG A 251 0.83 -7.88 -10.17
CA ARG A 251 2.07 -7.80 -9.39
C ARG A 251 1.90 -6.95 -8.14
N LEU A 252 2.58 -7.33 -7.07
CA LEU A 252 2.78 -6.49 -5.89
C LEU A 252 4.18 -5.89 -5.94
N ARG A 253 4.27 -4.56 -5.97
CA ARG A 253 5.56 -3.85 -5.87
C ARG A 253 5.92 -3.71 -4.40
N VAL A 254 7.17 -3.90 -4.05
CA VAL A 254 7.61 -3.89 -2.65
C VAL A 254 8.89 -3.09 -2.48
N ASP A 255 9.05 -2.43 -1.33
CA ASP A 255 10.31 -1.81 -0.90
C ASP A 255 10.36 -1.73 0.64
N GLY A 256 11.42 -1.13 1.17
CA GLY A 256 11.71 -1.11 2.60
C GLY A 256 12.63 -2.24 3.04
N GLY A 257 13.23 -2.09 4.22
CA GLY A 257 14.35 -2.93 4.67
C GLY A 257 14.03 -4.42 4.74
N ALA A 258 12.80 -4.81 5.07
CA ALA A 258 12.46 -6.23 5.17
C ALA A 258 12.40 -6.94 3.81
N THR A 259 12.35 -6.20 2.69
CA THR A 259 12.34 -6.79 1.34
C THR A 259 13.68 -7.40 0.92
N ALA A 260 14.75 -7.16 1.69
CA ALA A 260 16.01 -7.88 1.56
C ALA A 260 15.87 -9.38 1.88
N ASN A 261 14.89 -9.75 2.73
CA ASN A 261 14.64 -11.13 3.11
C ASN A 261 13.95 -11.88 1.96
N SER A 262 14.68 -12.77 1.29
CA SER A 262 14.19 -13.47 0.09
C SER A 262 13.17 -14.54 0.44
N LEU A 263 13.29 -15.20 1.59
CA LEU A 263 12.27 -16.13 2.10
C LEU A 263 10.92 -15.42 2.31
N LEU A 264 10.91 -14.26 2.97
CA LEU A 264 9.71 -13.46 3.19
C LEU A 264 9.05 -13.06 1.86
N MET A 265 9.85 -12.60 0.88
CA MET A 265 9.33 -12.21 -0.43
C MET A 265 8.77 -13.40 -1.21
N GLN A 266 9.40 -14.58 -1.11
CA GLN A 266 8.90 -15.79 -1.74
C GLN A 266 7.60 -16.27 -1.09
N LEU A 267 7.55 -16.34 0.25
CA LEU A 267 6.32 -16.68 1.00
C LEU A 267 5.17 -15.73 0.63
N GLN A 268 5.45 -14.43 0.49
CA GLN A 268 4.46 -13.46 0.08
C GLN A 268 3.95 -13.73 -1.35
N ALA A 269 4.84 -14.04 -2.29
CA ALA A 269 4.47 -14.35 -3.67
C ALA A 269 3.61 -15.62 -3.75
N ASP A 270 4.03 -16.68 -3.05
CA ASP A 270 3.34 -17.96 -2.99
C ASP A 270 1.94 -17.80 -2.38
N LEU A 271 1.83 -17.05 -1.28
CA LEU A 271 0.58 -16.84 -0.57
C LEU A 271 -0.43 -16.01 -1.39
N LEU A 272 0.06 -15.03 -2.15
CA LEU A 272 -0.79 -14.17 -3.00
C LEU A 272 -1.10 -14.78 -4.37
N GLY A 273 -0.28 -15.71 -4.85
CA GLY A 273 -0.30 -16.14 -6.24
C GLY A 273 0.07 -15.02 -7.23
N LEU A 274 0.82 -14.02 -6.77
CA LEU A 274 1.19 -12.82 -7.54
C LEU A 274 2.71 -12.68 -7.66
N ARG A 275 3.18 -12.00 -8.71
CA ARG A 275 4.59 -11.61 -8.79
C ARG A 275 4.88 -10.53 -7.74
N VAL A 276 5.82 -10.80 -6.85
CA VAL A 276 6.38 -9.81 -5.92
C VAL A 276 7.63 -9.21 -6.56
N SER A 277 7.65 -7.89 -6.75
CA SER A 277 8.74 -7.20 -7.45
C SER A 277 9.41 -6.18 -6.56
N ARG A 278 10.72 -6.37 -6.38
CA ARG A 278 11.63 -5.40 -5.78
C ARG A 278 12.11 -4.42 -6.86
N PRO A 279 12.20 -3.11 -6.57
CA PRO A 279 12.81 -2.15 -7.47
C PRO A 279 14.33 -2.34 -7.47
N ALA A 280 14.98 -1.94 -8.57
CA ALA A 280 16.45 -1.89 -8.61
C ALA A 280 16.98 -0.74 -7.73
N ASP A 281 16.26 0.39 -7.71
CA ASP A 281 16.50 1.51 -6.81
C ASP A 281 15.61 1.38 -5.58
N VAL A 282 16.23 1.23 -4.41
CA VAL A 282 15.53 1.05 -3.14
C VAL A 282 14.97 2.36 -2.57
N GLU A 283 15.45 3.52 -3.06
CA GLU A 283 15.05 4.85 -2.59
C GLU A 283 13.78 5.34 -3.30
N THR A 284 12.75 4.49 -3.35
CA THR A 284 11.51 4.75 -4.10
C THR A 284 10.76 5.98 -3.58
N THR A 285 10.81 6.25 -2.27
CA THR A 285 10.24 7.45 -1.66
C THR A 285 10.92 8.72 -2.19
N ALA A 286 12.25 8.77 -2.15
CA ALA A 286 13.01 9.92 -2.65
C ALA A 286 12.83 10.08 -4.16
N MET A 287 12.84 8.97 -4.91
CA MET A 287 12.55 8.95 -6.34
C MET A 287 11.18 9.57 -6.65
N GLY A 288 10.14 9.21 -5.91
CA GLY A 288 8.80 9.79 -6.10
C GLY A 288 8.76 11.31 -5.87
N ALA A 289 9.41 11.79 -4.82
CA ALA A 289 9.53 13.23 -4.56
C ALA A 289 10.30 13.94 -5.69
N ALA A 290 11.38 13.33 -6.19
CA ALA A 290 12.14 13.86 -7.32
C ALA A 290 11.33 13.89 -8.62
N LEU A 291 10.56 12.83 -8.91
CA LEU A 291 9.66 12.75 -10.06
C LEU A 291 8.61 13.86 -10.02
N ALA A 292 7.97 14.10 -8.88
CA ALA A 292 7.01 15.19 -8.75
C ALA A 292 7.67 16.57 -8.83
N ALA A 293 8.86 16.74 -8.22
CA ALA A 293 9.60 18.00 -8.30
C ALA A 293 9.99 18.34 -9.75
N GLY A 294 10.39 17.36 -10.56
CA GLY A 294 10.68 17.58 -11.96
C GLY A 294 9.44 17.93 -12.80
N VAL A 295 8.27 17.38 -12.48
CA VAL A 295 6.99 17.84 -13.06
C VAL A 295 6.73 19.30 -12.67
N GLY A 296 6.81 19.63 -11.38
CA GLY A 296 6.58 21.01 -10.90
C GLY A 296 7.60 22.02 -11.42
N ALA A 297 8.80 21.57 -11.77
CA ALA A 297 9.85 22.39 -12.38
C ALA A 297 9.71 22.52 -13.91
N GLY A 298 8.85 21.72 -14.54
CA GLY A 298 8.66 21.68 -16.00
C GLY A 298 9.73 20.89 -16.76
N LEU A 299 10.45 19.97 -16.10
CA LEU A 299 11.48 19.13 -16.72
C LEU A 299 10.88 17.95 -17.49
N TRP A 300 9.76 17.42 -17.01
CA TRP A 300 9.02 16.33 -17.64
C TRP A 300 7.54 16.41 -17.27
N THR A 301 6.72 15.65 -17.98
CA THR A 301 5.27 15.53 -17.76
C THR A 301 4.95 14.28 -16.93
N GLU A 302 3.70 14.18 -16.46
CA GLU A 302 3.22 12.93 -15.84
C GLU A 302 3.34 11.75 -16.80
N ALA A 303 3.08 11.95 -18.10
CA ALA A 303 3.21 10.89 -19.09
C ALA A 303 4.63 10.31 -19.14
N ASP A 304 5.65 11.14 -19.00
CA ASP A 304 7.06 10.72 -19.01
C ASP A 304 7.43 9.87 -17.78
N ILE A 305 6.73 10.05 -16.64
CA ILE A 305 6.94 9.20 -15.45
C ILE A 305 6.52 7.75 -15.74
N PHE A 306 5.46 7.57 -16.53
CA PHE A 306 4.82 6.30 -16.81
C PHE A 306 5.09 5.78 -18.23
N GLN A 307 6.14 6.25 -18.91
CA GLN A 307 6.65 5.61 -20.13
C GLN A 307 7.47 4.35 -19.82
#